data_AF-A0AB36J8X1-F1
#
_entry.id   AF-A0AB36J8X1-F1
#
_cell.length_a   1.000
_cell.length_b   1.000
_cell.length_c   1.000
_cell.angle_alpha   90.00
_cell.angle_beta   90.00
_cell.angle_gamma   90.00
#
_symmetry.space_group_name_H-M   'P 1'
#
loop_
_entity.id
_entity.type
_entity.pdbx_description
1 polymer ?
#
loop_
_entity_poly.entity_id
_entity_poly.type
_entity_poly.pdbx_seq_one_letter_code
_entity_poly.pdbx_strand_id
1 'polypeptide(L)'
;MTEQQIRSFGQALAERFKQVGDERLVAERRFRESLYSPASIRFEVLELERKRDIAQAAFDSWKEVTENLPSEIQNAFKEHYQKINPMEAK
;
A
#
# COMPACT_ATOMS: atom_id res chain seq x y z
N MET A 1 14.29 8.23 -20.42
CA MET A 1 13.78 9.28 -19.51
C MET A 1 14.96 10.14 -19.10
N THR A 2 14.76 11.45 -18.92
CA THR A 2 15.78 12.30 -18.28
C THR A 2 15.86 12.00 -16.79
N GLU A 3 16.96 12.39 -16.14
CA GLU A 3 17.11 12.20 -14.69
C GLU A 3 15.98 12.84 -13.89
N GLN A 4 15.55 14.04 -14.30
CA GLN A 4 14.41 14.73 -13.69
C GLN A 4 13.10 13.94 -13.85
N GLN A 5 12.85 13.35 -15.03
CA GLN A 5 11.67 12.52 -15.25
C GLN A 5 11.69 11.25 -14.40
N ILE A 6 12.86 10.62 -14.23
CA ILE A 6 13.03 9.43 -13.38
C ILE A 6 12.69 9.78 -11.92
N ARG A 7 13.23 10.90 -11.43
CA ARG A 7 12.96 11.37 -10.06
C ARG A 7 11.47 11.65 -9.85
N SER A 8 10.84 12.44 -10.72
CA SER A 8 9.42 12.77 -10.62
C SER A 8 8.52 11.53 -10.69
N PHE A 9 8.84 10.58 -11.57
CA PHE A 9 8.10 9.33 -11.67
C PHE A 9 8.26 8.47 -10.42
N GLY A 10 9.49 8.29 -9.92
CA GLY A 10 9.76 7.54 -8.70
C GLY A 10 9.04 8.13 -7.47
N GLN A 11 8.99 9.46 -7.36
CA GLN A 11 8.25 10.16 -6.29
C GLN A 11 6.75 9.91 -6.38
N ALA A 12 6.14 10.13 -7.55
CA ALA A 12 4.72 9.88 -7.75
C ALA A 12 4.33 8.41 -7.49
N LEU A 13 5.21 7.49 -7.90
CA LEU A 13 5.06 6.07 -7.63
C LEU A 13 5.10 5.77 -6.12
N ALA A 14 6.03 6.39 -5.38
CA ALA A 14 6.17 6.23 -3.94
C ALA A 14 4.93 6.76 -3.20
N GLU A 15 4.41 7.93 -3.57
CA GLU A 15 3.17 8.45 -2.99
C GLU A 15 1.99 7.52 -3.25
N ARG A 16 1.84 7.03 -4.49
CA ARG A 16 0.77 6.09 -4.83
C ARG A 16 0.91 4.78 -4.06
N PHE A 17 2.12 4.24 -3.97
CA PHE A 17 2.39 3.02 -3.22
C PHE A 17 2.07 3.16 -1.73
N LYS A 18 2.42 4.31 -1.13
CA LYS A 18 2.04 4.62 0.25
C LYS A 18 0.52 4.65 0.41
N GLN A 19 -0.20 5.35 -0.48
CA GLN A 19 -1.65 5.41 -0.42
C GLN A 19 -2.29 4.01 -0.45
N VAL A 20 -1.84 3.14 -1.36
CA VAL A 20 -2.33 1.75 -1.44
C VAL A 20 -2.00 0.97 -0.16
N GLY A 21 -0.81 1.18 0.42
CA GLY A 21 -0.43 0.62 1.72
C GLY A 21 -1.32 1.07 2.87
N ASP A 22 -1.66 2.36 2.94
CA ASP A 22 -2.55 2.94 3.94
C ASP A 22 -3.98 2.40 3.79
N GLU A 23 -4.50 2.30 2.55
CA GLU A 23 -5.81 1.72 2.24
C GLU A 23 -5.89 0.26 2.71
N ARG A 24 -4.84 -0.52 2.47
CA ARG A 24 -4.72 -1.91 2.95
C ARG A 24 -4.75 -2.00 4.47
N LEU A 25 -4.01 -1.14 5.18
CA LEU A 25 -3.99 -1.10 6.64
C LEU A 25 -5.35 -0.72 7.23
N VAL A 26 -6.06 0.22 6.60
CA VAL A 26 -7.42 0.63 7.01
C VAL A 26 -8.41 -0.51 6.80
N ALA A 27 -8.35 -1.20 5.65
CA ALA A 27 -9.22 -2.34 5.36
C ALA A 27 -9.00 -3.49 6.36
N GLU A 28 -7.73 -3.82 6.65
CA GLU A 28 -7.36 -4.83 7.64
C GLU A 28 -7.88 -4.46 9.05
N ARG A 29 -7.70 -3.19 9.46
CA ARG A 29 -8.18 -2.71 10.75
C ARG A 29 -9.68 -2.88 10.90
N ARG A 30 -10.46 -2.40 9.91
CA ARG A 30 -11.92 -2.50 9.92
C ARG A 30 -12.41 -3.95 9.95
N PHE A 31 -11.76 -4.83 9.18
CA PHE A 31 -12.05 -6.26 9.22
C PHE A 31 -11.84 -6.83 10.62
N ARG A 32 -10.70 -6.56 11.27
CA ARG A 32 -10.42 -7.03 12.63
C ARG A 32 -11.40 -6.49 13.66
N GLU A 33 -11.69 -5.19 13.62
CA GLU A 33 -12.65 -4.55 14.51
C GLU A 33 -14.03 -5.23 14.42
N SER A 34 -14.49 -5.55 13.21
CA SER A 34 -15.76 -6.24 13.01
C SER A 34 -15.69 -7.73 13.37
N LEU A 35 -14.61 -8.43 13.03
CA LEU A 35 -14.45 -9.87 13.31
C LEU A 35 -14.50 -10.17 14.81
N TYR A 36 -13.93 -9.29 15.64
CA TYR A 36 -13.91 -9.46 17.09
C TYR A 36 -15.07 -8.74 17.80
N SER A 37 -15.93 -8.04 17.06
CA SER A 37 -17.09 -7.37 17.64
C SER A 37 -18.25 -8.36 17.82
N PRO A 38 -18.78 -8.52 19.05
CA PRO A 38 -19.97 -9.35 19.28
C PRO A 38 -21.25 -8.74 18.67
N ALA A 39 -21.21 -7.47 18.26
CA ALA A 39 -22.33 -6.77 17.63
C ALA A 39 -22.35 -6.90 16.10
N SER A 40 -21.29 -7.40 15.48
CA SER A 40 -21.21 -7.53 14.02
C SER A 40 -22.01 -8.73 13.52
N ILE A 41 -22.75 -8.52 12.43
CA ILE A 41 -23.45 -9.61 11.75
C ILE A 41 -22.51 -10.29 10.75
N ARG A 42 -22.70 -11.60 10.55
CA ARG A 42 -21.85 -12.42 9.67
C ARG A 42 -21.69 -11.84 8.26
N PHE A 43 -22.75 -11.26 7.72
CA PHE A 43 -22.72 -10.67 6.38
C PHE A 43 -21.76 -9.47 6.29
N GLU A 44 -21.78 -8.57 7.26
CA GLU A 44 -20.87 -7.41 7.31
C GLU A 44 -19.41 -7.84 7.41
N VAL A 45 -19.12 -8.86 8.23
CA VAL A 45 -17.78 -9.43 8.37
C VAL A 45 -17.29 -9.97 7.02
N LEU A 46 -18.14 -10.70 6.28
CA LEU A 46 -17.79 -11.22 4.95
C LEU A 46 -17.56 -10.11 3.90
N GLU A 47 -18.34 -9.02 3.94
CA GLU A 47 -18.11 -7.88 3.07
C GLU A 47 -16.77 -7.18 3.39
N LEU A 48 -16.45 -7.02 4.67
CA LEU A 48 -15.19 -6.44 5.11
C LEU A 48 -14.00 -7.34 4.79
N GLU A 49 -14.18 -8.66 4.90
CA GLU A 49 -13.19 -9.66 4.48
C GLU A 49 -12.87 -9.52 2.99
N ARG A 50 -13.90 -9.45 2.13
CA ARG A 50 -13.70 -9.23 0.70
C ARG A 50 -12.98 -7.91 0.41
N LYS A 51 -13.32 -6.83 1.12
CA LYS A 51 -12.66 -5.52 0.96
C LYS A 51 -11.19 -5.57 1.38
N ARG A 52 -10.87 -6.28 2.47
CA ARG A 52 -9.49 -6.57 2.90
C ARG A 52 -8.74 -7.30 1.80
N ASP A 53 -9.30 -8.36 1.25
CA ASP A 53 -8.64 -9.18 0.23
C ASP A 53 -8.36 -8.39 -1.06
N ILE A 54 -9.31 -7.55 -1.49
CA ILE A 54 -9.11 -6.65 -2.64
C ILE A 54 -7.97 -5.66 -2.36
N ALA A 55 -7.93 -5.06 -1.17
CA ALA A 55 -6.89 -4.09 -0.82
C ALA A 55 -5.51 -4.76 -0.70
N GLN A 56 -5.45 -6.00 -0.19
CA GLN A 56 -4.23 -6.80 -0.13
C GLN A 56 -3.74 -7.17 -1.54
N ALA A 57 -4.62 -7.65 -2.42
CA ALA A 57 -4.27 -7.97 -3.80
C ALA A 57 -3.77 -6.74 -4.59
N ALA A 58 -4.38 -5.57 -4.36
CA ALA A 58 -3.92 -4.31 -4.93
C ALA A 58 -2.51 -3.97 -4.45
N PHE A 59 -2.25 -4.06 -3.14
CA PHE A 59 -0.92 -3.82 -2.58
C PHE A 59 0.13 -4.78 -3.15
N ASP A 60 -0.18 -6.07 -3.24
CA ASP A 60 0.74 -7.07 -3.78
C ASP A 60 1.06 -6.81 -5.25
N SER A 61 0.07 -6.41 -6.05
CA SER A 61 0.27 -6.02 -7.45
C SER A 61 1.19 -4.80 -7.57
N TRP A 62 0.98 -3.78 -6.74
CA TRP A 62 1.83 -2.60 -6.75
C TRP A 62 3.25 -2.90 -6.23
N LYS A 63 3.38 -3.78 -5.26
CA LYS A 63 4.67 -4.24 -4.74
C LYS A 63 5.46 -4.92 -5.85
N GLU A 64 4.85 -5.86 -6.55
CA GLU A 64 5.44 -6.54 -7.71
C GLU A 64 5.89 -5.54 -8.79
N VAL A 65 5.04 -4.55 -9.12
CA VAL A 65 5.42 -3.48 -10.05
C VAL A 65 6.68 -2.77 -9.57
N THR A 66 6.72 -2.34 -8.30
CA THR A 66 7.88 -1.61 -7.79
C THR A 66 9.16 -2.44 -7.72
N GLU A 67 9.07 -3.76 -7.56
CA GLU A 67 10.20 -4.68 -7.53
C GLU A 67 10.76 -5.00 -8.93
N ASN A 68 9.96 -4.86 -9.99
CA ASN A 68 10.33 -5.17 -11.38
C ASN A 68 10.75 -3.95 -12.20
N LEU A 69 10.74 -2.74 -11.64
CA LEU A 69 11.15 -1.53 -12.36
C LEU A 69 12.68 -1.47 -12.61
N PRO A 70 13.14 -0.71 -13.61
CA PRO A 70 14.55 -0.38 -13.79
C PRO A 70 15.16 0.23 -12.52
N SER A 71 16.44 -0.07 -12.28
CA SER A 71 17.13 0.29 -11.04
C SER A 71 17.15 1.79 -10.76
N GLU A 72 17.22 2.64 -11.78
CA GLU A 72 17.20 4.09 -11.59
C GLU A 72 15.86 4.57 -11.03
N ILE A 73 14.76 3.99 -11.50
CA ILE A 73 13.41 4.30 -11.01
C ILE A 73 13.20 3.72 -9.61
N GLN A 74 13.67 2.49 -9.36
CA GLN A 74 13.58 1.88 -8.03
C GLN A 74 14.32 2.72 -6.97
N ASN A 75 15.48 3.28 -7.32
CA ASN A 75 16.26 4.11 -6.41
C ASN A 75 15.50 5.41 -6.08
N ALA A 76 14.97 6.10 -7.10
CA ALA A 76 14.15 7.30 -6.90
C ALA A 76 12.88 7.00 -6.07
N PHE A 77 12.23 5.87 -6.32
CA PHE A 77 11.10 5.38 -5.54
C PHE A 77 11.49 5.14 -4.07
N LYS A 78 12.52 4.32 -3.81
CA LYS A 78 12.95 3.96 -2.44
C LYS A 78 13.34 5.18 -1.63
N GLU A 79 14.10 6.10 -2.24
CA GLU A 79 14.55 7.33 -1.57
C GLU A 79 13.37 8.21 -1.13
N HIS A 80 12.34 8.35 -1.97
CA HIS A 80 11.16 9.12 -1.60
C HIS A 80 10.26 8.35 -0.63
N TYR A 81 10.03 7.06 -0.88
CA TYR A 81 9.17 6.22 -0.05
C TYR A 81 9.64 6.15 1.40
N GLN A 82 10.95 6.03 1.65
CA GLN A 82 11.52 6.06 3.00
C GLN A 82 11.27 7.38 3.74
N LYS A 83 11.19 8.52 3.02
CA LYS A 83 10.91 9.83 3.61
C LYS A 83 9.44 9.99 3.99
N ILE A 84 8.53 9.50 3.15
CA ILE A 84 7.07 9.64 3.36
C ILE A 84 6.47 8.51 4.18
N ASN A 85 7.17 7.38 4.29
CA ASN A 85 6.82 6.25 5.13
C ASN A 85 7.99 5.95 6.09
N PRO A 86 8.28 6.85 7.04
CA PRO A 86 9.19 6.53 8.11
C PRO A 86 8.53 5.38 8.88
N MET A 87 8.97 4.15 8.64
CA MET A 87 8.82 3.12 9.66
C MET A 87 9.41 3.74 10.91
N GLU A 88 8.60 3.90 11.96
CA GLU A 88 9.13 4.21 13.28
C GLU A 88 10.35 3.30 13.48
N ALA A 89 11.53 3.92 13.57
CA ALA A 89 12.76 3.21 13.87
C ALA A 89 12.47 2.41 15.14
N LYS A 90 12.48 1.09 15.01
CA LYS A 90 12.27 0.16 16.12
C LYS A 90 13.15 0.50 17.32
#